data_AF-A0A433ACA4-F1
#
_entry.id   AF-A0A433ACA4-F1
#
_cell.length_a   1.000
_cell.length_b   1.000
_cell.length_c   1.000
_cell.angle_alpha   90.00
_cell.angle_beta   90.00
_cell.angle_gamma   90.00
#
_symmetry.space_group_name_H-M   'P 1'
#
loop_
_entity.id
_entity.type
_entity.pdbx_description
1 polymer ?
#
loop_
_entity_poly.entity_id
_entity_poly.type
_entity_poly.pdbx_seq_one_letter_code
_entity_poly.pdbx_strand_id
1 'polypeptide(L)' 'MNIGDRVRVLGVPDGVPGDNKMLLKLFKSCVGKTFPIIKFDDGLVELHVGEVFGKPADYHQIWLEPSQVQLIEA' A
#
# COMPACT_ATOMS: atom_id res chain seq x y z
N MET A 1 -4.81 -14.27 -2.79
CA MET A 1 -4.03 -13.34 -1.96
C MET A 1 -4.20 -13.78 -0.52
N ASN A 2 -3.09 -13.99 0.18
CA ASN A 2 -3.00 -14.40 1.57
C ASN A 2 -2.04 -13.46 2.32
N ILE A 3 -2.10 -13.46 3.66
CA ILE A 3 -1.09 -12.77 4.47
C ILE A 3 0.29 -13.35 4.14
N GLY A 4 1.27 -12.47 3.94
CA GLY A 4 2.64 -12.82 3.52
C GLY A 4 2.85 -12.82 2.00
N ASP A 5 1.80 -12.91 1.18
CA ASP A 5 1.93 -12.76 -0.27
C ASP A 5 2.47 -11.37 -0.61
N ARG A 6 3.27 -11.28 -1.68
CA ARG A 6 3.78 -10.01 -2.18
C ARG A 6 2.85 -9.42 -3.23
N VAL A 7 2.46 -8.16 -3.05
CA VAL A 7 1.61 -7.43 -4.00
C VAL A 7 2.26 -6.15 -4.47
N ARG A 8 2.04 -5.78 -5.73
CA ARG A 8 2.43 -4.48 -6.30
C ARG A 8 1.27 -3.50 -6.20
N VAL A 9 1.55 -2.28 -5.75
CA VAL A 9 0.57 -1.18 -5.74
C VAL A 9 0.38 -0.64 -7.16
N LEU A 10 -0.86 -0.59 -7.64
CA LEU A 10 -1.20 -0.21 -9.01
C LEU A 10 -1.49 1.27 -9.17
N GLY A 11 -1.97 1.94 -8.12
CA GLY A 11 -2.41 3.33 -8.22
C GLY A 11 -2.66 4.00 -6.87
N VAL A 12 -3.08 5.25 -6.93
CA VAL A 12 -3.56 6.02 -5.78
C VAL A 12 -5.08 5.84 -5.69
N PRO A 13 -5.66 5.63 -4.49
CA PRO A 13 -7.11 5.59 -4.34
C PRO A 13 -7.80 6.91 -4.70
N ASP A 14 -8.92 6.82 -5.41
CA ASP A 14 -9.75 7.98 -5.78
C ASP A 14 -10.28 8.73 -4.55
N GLY A 15 -10.44 8.02 -3.42
CA GLY A 15 -10.87 8.59 -2.15
C GLY A 15 -9.82 9.44 -1.42
N VAL A 16 -8.57 9.53 -1.91
CA VAL A 16 -7.53 10.37 -1.29
C VAL A 16 -7.82 11.84 -1.59
N PRO A 17 -8.07 12.70 -0.58
CA PRO A 17 -8.31 14.12 -0.79
C PRO A 17 -7.12 14.80 -1.46
N GLY A 18 -7.36 15.49 -2.58
CA GLY A 18 -6.29 16.12 -3.37
C GLY A 18 -5.58 17.28 -2.66
N ASP A 19 -6.21 17.89 -1.65
CA ASP A 19 -5.65 18.93 -0.79
C ASP A 19 -4.72 18.36 0.30
N ASN A 20 -4.85 17.07 0.63
CA ASN A 20 -3.94 16.37 1.54
C ASN A 20 -2.66 15.93 0.80
N LYS A 21 -1.76 16.89 0.59
CA LYS A 21 -0.50 16.69 -0.14
C LYS A 21 0.39 15.59 0.48
N MET A 22 0.36 15.43 1.81
CA MET A 22 1.19 14.44 2.50
C MET A 22 0.68 13.02 2.25
N LEU A 23 -0.63 12.80 2.39
CA LEU A 23 -1.28 11.53 2.09
C LEU A 23 -1.15 11.16 0.61
N LEU A 24 -1.35 12.13 -0.27
CA LEU A 24 -1.18 11.94 -1.71
C LEU A 24 0.26 11.53 -2.06
N LYS A 25 1.26 12.16 -1.43
CA LYS A 25 2.68 11.80 -1.60
C LYS A 25 2.97 10.40 -1.08
N LEU A 26 2.36 10.00 0.05
CA LEU A 26 2.50 8.66 0.62
C LEU A 26 2.10 7.59 -0.41
N PHE A 27 0.87 7.66 -0.94
CA PHE A 27 0.38 6.70 -1.93
C PHE A 27 1.16 6.75 -3.24
N LYS A 28 1.43 7.95 -3.79
CA LYS A 28 2.20 8.10 -5.03
C LYS A 28 3.58 7.45 -4.95
N SER A 29 4.24 7.53 -3.79
CA SER A 29 5.56 6.93 -3.60
C SER A 29 5.52 5.41 -3.52
N CYS A 30 4.34 4.81 -3.28
CA CYS A 30 4.14 3.37 -3.21
C CYS A 30 3.78 2.74 -4.56
N VAL A 31 3.21 3.51 -5.49
CA VAL A 31 2.82 3.01 -6.83
C VAL A 31 4.01 2.36 -7.55
N GLY A 32 3.78 1.15 -8.07
CA GLY A 32 4.79 0.33 -8.75
C GLY A 32 5.71 -0.48 -7.81
N LYS A 33 5.72 -0.18 -6.51
CA LYS A 33 6.50 -0.94 -5.51
C LYS A 33 5.72 -2.15 -5.00
N THR A 34 6.47 -3.08 -4.41
CA THR A 34 5.95 -4.36 -3.94
C THR A 34 6.11 -4.51 -2.44
N PHE A 35 5.05 -4.92 -1.75
CA PHE A 35 5.00 -5.08 -0.30
C PHE A 35 4.36 -6.42 0.06
N PRO A 36 4.74 -7.04 1.19
CA PRO A 36 3.98 -8.16 1.74
C PRO A 36 2.62 -7.67 2.27
N ILE A 37 1.60 -8.51 2.12
CA ILE A 37 0.31 -8.31 2.78
C ILE A 37 0.47 -8.61 4.28
N ILE A 38 0.11 -7.65 5.14
CA ILE A 38 0.24 -7.79 6.59
C ILE A 38 -1.08 -8.21 7.23
N LYS A 39 -2.20 -7.62 6.77
CA LYS A 39 -3.53 -7.85 7.32
C LYS A 39 -4.60 -7.64 6.25
N PHE A 40 -5.75 -8.26 6.47
CA PHE A 40 -7.01 -7.91 5.81
C PHE A 40 -7.98 -7.35 6.85
N ASP A 41 -8.64 -6.23 6.56
CA ASP A 41 -9.64 -5.62 7.44
C ASP A 41 -10.63 -4.81 6.61
N ASP A 42 -11.92 -4.93 6.89
CA ASP A 42 -13.01 -4.25 6.16
C ASP A 42 -12.89 -4.27 4.62
N GLY A 43 -12.48 -5.42 4.07
CA GLY A 43 -12.27 -5.60 2.63
C GLY A 43 -11.01 -4.95 2.06
N LEU A 44 -10.17 -4.35 2.88
CA LEU A 44 -8.90 -3.71 2.51
C LEU A 44 -7.69 -4.60 2.86
N VAL A 45 -6.59 -4.37 2.14
CA VAL A 45 -5.27 -4.94 2.43
C VAL A 45 -4.38 -3.92 3.12
N GLU A 46 -3.76 -4.32 4.22
CA GLU A 46 -2.76 -3.51 4.93
C GLU A 46 -1.37 -3.80 4.39
N LEU A 47 -0.65 -2.74 4.02
CA LEU A 47 0.76 -2.78 3.61
C LEU A 47 1.59 -1.87 4.51
N HIS A 48 2.72 -2.38 4.98
CA HIS A 48 3.74 -1.63 5.71
C HIS A 48 4.73 -1.02 4.71
N VAL A 49 4.82 0.31 4.67
CA VAL A 49 5.49 1.07 3.60
C VAL A 49 6.56 2.04 4.12
N GLY A 50 6.90 2.00 5.41
CA GLY A 50 7.85 2.94 6.00
C GLY A 50 9.24 2.93 5.35
N GLU A 51 9.69 1.79 4.83
CA GLU A 51 10.99 1.66 4.15
C GLU A 51 11.10 2.53 2.89
N VAL A 52 9.97 2.86 2.23
CA VAL A 52 9.92 3.79 1.09
C VAL A 52 10.46 5.17 1.46
N PHE A 53 10.41 5.52 2.75
CA PHE A 53 10.80 6.82 3.30
C PHE A 53 12.04 6.73 4.19
N GLY A 54 12.79 5.62 4.14
CA GLY A 54 13.95 5.40 5.00
C GLY A 54 13.58 5.26 6.48
N LYS A 55 12.37 4.74 6.76
CA LYS A 55 11.85 4.46 8.10
C LYS A 55 11.69 2.95 8.29
N PRO A 56 11.55 2.46 9.54
CA PRO A 56 11.12 1.08 9.79
C PRO A 56 9.84 0.74 9.01
N ALA A 57 9.68 -0.52 8.58
CA ALA A 57 8.58 -0.93 7.70
C ALA A 57 7.18 -0.54 8.24
N ASP A 58 6.96 -0.76 9.53
CA ASP A 58 5.71 -0.52 10.26
C ASP A 58 5.45 0.97 10.57
N TYR A 59 6.41 1.86 10.30
CA TYR A 59 6.28 3.30 10.58
C TYR A 59 5.17 3.98 9.77
N HIS A 60 4.94 3.51 8.54
CA HIS A 60 3.84 3.95 7.71
C HIS A 60 3.05 2.75 7.23
N GLN A 61 1.73 2.86 7.32
CA GLN A 61 0.80 1.83 6.91
C GLN A 61 -0.17 2.45 5.91
N ILE A 62 -0.47 1.71 4.85
CA ILE A 62 -1.52 2.06 3.91
C ILE A 62 -2.51 0.92 3.80
N TRP A 63 -3.76 1.30 3.55
CA TRP A 63 -4.86 0.40 3.34
C TRP A 63 -5.38 0.61 1.92
N LEU A 64 -5.47 -0.48 1.16
CA LEU A 64 -5.85 -0.45 -0.24
C LEU A 64 -6.96 -1.46 -0.52
N GLU A 65 -7.82 -1.16 -1.48
CA GLU A 65 -8.71 -2.18 -2.00
C GLU A 65 -7.91 -3.24 -2.78
N PRO A 66 -8.38 -4.51 -2.80
CA PRO A 66 -7.83 -5.57 -3.64
C PRO A 66 -7.66 -5.18 -5.12
N SER A 67 -8.55 -4.33 -5.64
CA SER A 67 -8.53 -3.80 -7.01
C SER A 67 -7.30 -2.91 -7.31
N GLN A 68 -6.66 -2.37 -6.27
CA GLN A 68 -5.54 -1.43 -6.38
C GLN A 68 -4.18 -2.11 -6.20
N VAL A 69 -4.17 -3.43 -6.05
CA VAL A 69 -2.97 -4.22 -5.89
C VAL A 69 -2.97 -5.40 -6.86
N GLN A 70 -1.77 -5.86 -7.22
CA GLN A 70 -1.58 -7.03 -8.07
C GLN A 70 -0.69 -8.02 -7.34
N LEU A 71 -1.15 -9.27 -7.19
CA LEU A 71 -0.33 -10.36 -6.70
C LEU A 71 0.88 -10.57 -7.61
N ILE A 72 2.06 -10.67 -7.01
CA ILE A 72 3.30 -11.01 -7.71
C ILE A 72 3.62 -12.45 -7.38
N GLU A 73 3.59 -13.32 -8.40
CA GLU A 73 4.10 -14.68 -8.28
C GLU A 73 5.62 -14.64 -8.11
N ALA A 74 6.14 -15.51 -7.24
CA ALA A 74 7.57 -15.67 -6.98
C ALA A 74 8.27 -16.43 -8.11
#